data_AF-A0A9P6CBH8-F1
#
_entry.id   AF-A0A9P6CBH8-F1
#
_cell.length_a   1.000
_cell.length_b   1.000
_cell.length_c   1.000
_cell.angle_alpha   90.00
_cell.angle_beta   90.00
_cell.angle_gamma   90.00
#
_symmetry.space_group_name_H-M   'P 1'
#
loop_
_entity.id
_entity.type
_entity.pdbx_description
1 polymer ?
#
loop_
_entity_poly.entity_id
_entity_poly.type
_entity_poly.pdbx_seq_one_letter_code
_entity_poly.pdbx_strand_id
1 'polypeptide(L)'
;MGRLPGTAALRLENIALSDSLPGHLKNWYGGVLTLVLCDGVNDEFLDMLGSVSTFSGAPNLTKLTIVDCPNFTWEALKKMVEARGKAKKGAIEDLIVRGRGPTIDADEASWLKGQLKSLEWDTWV
;
A
#
# COMPACT_ATOMS: atom_id res chain seq x y z
N MET A 1 -5.71 23.43 -7.33
CA MET A 1 -5.96 22.32 -6.38
C MET A 1 -6.99 21.38 -7.00
N GLY A 2 -6.52 20.31 -7.66
CA GLY A 2 -7.40 19.36 -8.33
C GLY A 2 -7.97 18.35 -7.33
N ARG A 3 -9.30 18.32 -7.16
CA ARG A 3 -9.98 17.19 -6.54
C ARG A 3 -9.89 16.03 -7.53
N LEU A 4 -9.26 14.92 -7.16
CA LEU A 4 -9.38 13.67 -7.92
C LEU A 4 -10.85 13.23 -7.79
N PRO A 5 -11.64 13.22 -8.87
CA PRO A 5 -13.07 12.99 -8.79
C PRO A 5 -13.35 11.52 -8.46
N GLY A 6 -13.76 11.22 -7.23
CA GLY A 6 -14.58 10.05 -6.88
C GLY A 6 -14.08 8.68 -7.36
N THR A 7 -12.80 8.50 -7.63
CA THR A 7 -12.28 7.23 -8.11
C THR A 7 -12.12 6.26 -6.95
N ALA A 8 -13.00 5.26 -6.90
CA ALA A 8 -12.89 4.16 -5.95
C ALA A 8 -11.56 3.41 -6.08
N ALA A 9 -10.93 3.47 -7.27
CA ALA A 9 -9.61 2.93 -7.55
C ALA A 9 -8.64 4.02 -8.05
N LEU A 10 -7.49 4.14 -7.40
CA LEU A 10 -6.39 5.00 -7.82
C LEU A 10 -5.24 4.12 -8.31
N ARG A 11 -4.80 4.34 -9.55
CA ARG A 11 -3.61 3.70 -10.10
C ARG A 11 -2.55 4.76 -10.33
N LEU A 12 -1.42 4.61 -9.66
CA LEU A 12 -0.23 5.42 -9.81
C LEU A 12 0.85 4.58 -10.47
N GLU A 13 1.50 5.16 -11.47
CA GLU A 13 2.53 4.49 -12.28
C GLU A 13 3.74 5.42 -12.40
N ASN A 14 4.94 4.87 -12.26
CA ASN A 14 6.20 5.60 -12.45
C ASN A 14 6.32 6.85 -11.56
N ILE A 15 5.91 6.71 -10.29
CA ILE A 15 6.02 7.80 -9.32
C ILE A 15 7.44 7.82 -8.75
N ALA A 16 8.19 8.85 -9.13
CA ALA A 16 9.53 9.10 -8.60
C ALA A 16 9.48 9.46 -7.10
N LEU A 17 10.58 9.17 -6.39
CA LEU A 17 10.82 9.53 -4.98
C LEU A 17 10.60 11.02 -4.67
N SER A 18 10.79 11.90 -5.65
CA SER A 18 10.61 13.34 -5.51
C SER A 18 9.14 13.80 -5.58
N ASP A 19 8.25 12.95 -6.07
CA ASP A 19 6.84 13.29 -6.17
C ASP A 19 6.16 12.97 -4.84
N SER A 20 5.36 13.92 -4.33
CA SER A 20 4.66 13.74 -3.07
C SER A 20 3.46 12.81 -3.24
N LEU A 21 3.70 11.50 -3.31
CA LEU A 21 2.72 10.43 -3.12
C LEU A 21 1.69 10.74 -2.01
N PRO A 22 2.11 11.15 -0.79
CA PRO A 22 1.17 11.54 0.27
C PRO A 22 0.27 12.71 -0.12
N GLY A 23 0.74 13.62 -0.98
CA GLY A 23 -0.03 14.75 -1.50
C GLY A 23 -1.17 14.33 -2.42
N HIS A 24 -0.96 13.30 -3.25
CA HIS A 24 -2.00 12.73 -4.12
C HIS A 24 -3.06 11.97 -3.32
N LEU A 25 -2.62 11.26 -2.28
CA LEU A 25 -3.51 10.53 -1.39
C LEU A 25 -4.32 11.47 -0.49
N LYS A 26 -3.82 12.66 -0.13
CA LYS A 26 -4.44 13.57 0.86
C LYS A 26 -5.94 13.88 0.64
N ASN A 27 -6.43 13.76 -0.60
CA ASN A 27 -7.85 13.96 -0.94
C ASN A 27 -8.51 12.72 -1.54
N TRP A 28 -7.86 11.57 -1.49
CA TRP A 28 -8.37 10.32 -2.01
C TRP A 28 -9.08 9.54 -0.91
N TYR A 29 -10.31 9.11 -1.22
CA TYR A 29 -11.17 8.37 -0.31
C TYR A 29 -11.59 7.02 -0.89
N GLY A 30 -10.90 6.57 -1.95
CA GLY A 30 -11.16 5.29 -2.59
C GLY A 30 -10.67 4.10 -1.77
N GLY A 31 -11.02 2.91 -2.25
CA GLY A 31 -10.71 1.65 -1.58
C GLY A 31 -9.64 0.81 -2.27
N VAL A 32 -9.26 1.15 -3.50
CA VAL A 32 -8.32 0.34 -4.30
C VAL A 32 -7.13 1.19 -4.72
N LEU A 33 -5.94 0.92 -4.21
CA LEU A 33 -4.70 1.59 -4.61
C LEU A 33 -3.84 0.63 -5.41
N THR A 34 -3.37 1.07 -6.58
CA THR A 34 -2.46 0.31 -7.43
C THR A 34 -1.23 1.17 -7.69
N LEU A 35 -0.05 0.66 -7.37
CA LEU A 35 1.24 1.32 -7.46
C LEU A 35 2.10 0.46 -8.40
N VAL A 36 2.58 1.03 -9.49
CA VAL A 36 3.36 0.32 -10.52
C VAL A 36 4.64 1.08 -10.80
N LEU A 37 5.80 0.45 -10.67
CA LEU A 37 7.11 1.09 -10.90
C LEU A 37 7.27 2.38 -10.07
N CYS A 38 6.80 2.36 -8.82
CA CYS A 38 6.83 3.53 -7.96
C CYS A 38 8.03 3.45 -7.01
N ASP A 39 9.14 4.09 -7.38
CA ASP A 39 10.31 4.25 -6.50
C ASP A 39 9.99 5.03 -5.23
N GLY A 40 8.96 5.88 -5.25
CA GLY A 40 8.49 6.60 -4.05
C GLY A 40 7.83 5.73 -2.97
N VAL A 41 7.56 4.45 -3.24
CA VAL A 41 6.98 3.53 -2.24
C VAL A 41 8.09 3.07 -1.31
N ASN A 42 8.20 3.76 -0.17
CA ASN A 42 9.14 3.45 0.90
C ASN A 42 8.41 3.16 2.23
N ASP A 43 9.19 2.80 3.25
CA ASP A 43 8.68 2.47 4.58
C ASP A 43 7.87 3.61 5.20
N GLU A 44 8.29 4.86 5.00
CA GLU A 44 7.57 6.05 5.48
C GLU A 44 6.20 6.19 4.82
N PHE A 45 6.11 5.91 3.52
CA PHE A 45 4.84 5.90 2.80
C PHE A 45 3.91 4.80 3.30
N LEU A 46 4.43 3.60 3.57
CA LEU A 46 3.66 2.51 4.15
C LEU A 46 3.21 2.83 5.57
N ASP A 47 4.04 3.46 6.40
CA ASP A 47 3.68 3.93 7.74
C ASP A 47 2.54 4.97 7.68
N MET A 48 2.66 5.94 6.76
CA MET A 48 1.61 6.93 6.51
C MET A 48 0.29 6.28 6.06
N LEU A 49 0.37 5.24 5.21
CA LEU A 49 -0.78 4.43 4.83
C LEU A 49 -1.36 3.66 6.02
N GLY A 50 -0.52 3.13 6.93
CA GLY A 50 -0.93 2.39 8.11
C GLY A 50 -1.66 3.23 9.14
N SER A 51 -1.27 4.49 9.28
CA SER A 51 -1.97 5.45 10.11
C SER A 51 -3.38 5.64 9.54
N VAL A 52 -4.44 5.23 10.25
CA VAL A 52 -5.84 5.46 9.84
C VAL A 52 -6.36 6.74 10.49
N SER A 53 -5.67 7.84 10.22
CA SER A 53 -6.05 9.16 10.70
C SER A 53 -6.87 9.88 9.62
N THR A 54 -7.72 10.84 9.99
CA THR A 54 -8.51 11.66 9.02
C THR A 54 -7.63 12.41 8.01
N PHE A 55 -6.32 12.48 8.26
CA PHE A 55 -5.30 13.12 7.44
C PHE A 55 -4.46 12.15 6.60
N SER A 56 -4.56 10.85 6.83
CA SER A 56 -3.89 9.87 5.99
C SER A 56 -4.80 9.55 4.81
N GLY A 57 -4.23 9.70 3.62
CA GLY A 57 -4.97 9.84 2.38
C GLY A 57 -5.65 8.59 1.82
N ALA A 58 -6.04 7.62 2.66
CA ALA A 58 -6.73 6.42 2.21
C ALA A 58 -7.52 5.73 3.35
N PRO A 59 -8.48 6.41 4.00
CA PRO A 59 -9.20 5.84 5.15
C PRO A 59 -10.05 4.62 4.79
N ASN A 60 -10.43 4.47 3.52
CA ASN A 60 -11.26 3.37 3.02
C ASN A 60 -10.46 2.32 2.23
N LEU A 61 -9.13 2.36 2.25
CA LEU A 61 -8.31 1.41 1.50
C LEU A 61 -8.57 -0.02 1.97
N THR A 62 -9.13 -0.83 1.08
CA THR A 62 -9.38 -2.27 1.27
C THR A 62 -8.47 -3.11 0.38
N LYS A 63 -8.01 -2.58 -0.75
CA LYS A 63 -7.14 -3.27 -1.69
C LYS A 63 -5.91 -2.46 -2.03
N LEU A 64 -4.74 -3.05 -1.83
CA LEU A 64 -3.45 -2.47 -2.21
C LEU A 64 -2.75 -3.38 -3.20
N THR A 65 -2.29 -2.81 -4.30
CA THR A 65 -1.52 -3.51 -5.34
C THR A 65 -0.21 -2.76 -5.55
N ILE A 66 0.90 -3.45 -5.39
CA ILE A 66 2.26 -2.96 -5.54
C ILE A 66 2.90 -3.81 -6.63
N VAL A 67 3.43 -3.18 -7.66
CA VAL A 67 4.06 -3.86 -8.79
C VAL A 67 5.39 -3.19 -9.07
N ASP A 68 6.49 -3.93 -8.98
CA ASP A 68 7.85 -3.48 -9.30
C ASP A 68 8.28 -2.24 -8.47
N CYS A 69 8.08 -2.30 -7.15
CA CYS A 69 8.52 -1.26 -6.23
C CYS A 69 9.66 -1.79 -5.33
N PRO A 70 10.91 -1.34 -5.50
CA PRO A 70 12.05 -1.91 -4.77
C PRO A 70 12.35 -1.25 -3.41
N ASN A 71 11.83 -0.06 -3.13
CA ASN A 71 12.29 0.79 -2.01
C ASN A 71 11.53 0.60 -0.67
N PHE A 72 10.74 -0.46 -0.50
CA PHE A 72 10.03 -0.72 0.76
C PHE A 72 10.52 -2.00 1.43
N THR A 73 10.22 -2.17 2.73
CA THR A 73 10.44 -3.43 3.45
C THR A 73 9.14 -4.14 3.83
N TRP A 74 9.21 -5.47 3.99
CA TRP A 74 8.08 -6.27 4.46
C TRP A 74 7.67 -5.94 5.89
N GLU A 75 8.62 -5.58 6.75
CA GLU A 75 8.33 -5.11 8.11
C GLU A 75 7.43 -3.87 8.12
N ALA A 76 7.69 -2.90 7.24
CA ALA A 76 6.85 -1.72 7.10
C ALA A 76 5.45 -2.07 6.56
N LEU A 77 5.38 -3.03 5.63
CA LEU A 77 4.11 -3.51 5.09
C LEU A 77 3.29 -4.24 6.17
N LYS A 78 3.95 -5.07 6.98
CA LYS A 78 3.36 -5.74 8.15
C LYS A 78 2.84 -4.73 9.16
N LYS A 79 3.64 -3.72 9.52
CA LYS A 79 3.21 -2.63 10.41
C LYS A 79 1.98 -1.89 9.86
N MET A 80 1.94 -1.64 8.56
CA MET A 80 0.78 -1.01 7.92
C MET A 80 -0.48 -1.89 8.02
N VAL A 81 -0.37 -3.18 7.71
CA VAL A 81 -1.47 -4.14 7.81
C VAL A 81 -1.94 -4.27 9.26
N GLU A 82 -1.02 -4.35 10.24
CA GLU A 82 -1.37 -4.38 11.66
C GLU A 82 -2.06 -3.08 12.12
N ALA A 83 -1.53 -1.92 11.73
CA ALA A 83 -2.09 -0.63 12.10
C ALA A 83 -3.52 -0.48 11.56
N ARG A 84 -3.76 -0.91 10.33
CA ARG A 84 -5.08 -0.94 9.69
C ARG A 84 -5.99 -2.03 10.25
N GLY A 85 -5.46 -3.20 10.60
CA GLY A 85 -6.21 -4.28 11.25
C GLY A 85 -6.66 -3.89 12.67
N LYS A 86 -5.87 -3.07 13.38
CA LYS A 86 -6.25 -2.46 14.66
C LYS A 86 -7.30 -1.35 14.49
N ALA A 87 -7.35 -0.71 13.33
CA ALA A 87 -8.38 0.27 13.03
C ALA A 87 -9.72 -0.44 12.73
N LYS A 88 -10.79 -0.06 13.44
CA LYS A 88 -12.14 -0.63 13.22
C LYS A 88 -12.72 -0.39 11.81
N LYS A 89 -12.08 0.47 11.01
CA LYS A 89 -12.45 0.81 9.63
C LYS A 89 -11.16 0.96 8.81
N GLY A 90 -11.16 0.48 7.56
CA GLY A 90 -10.04 0.63 6.63
C GLY A 90 -8.97 -0.47 6.72
N ALA A 91 -9.34 -1.66 7.20
CA ALA A 91 -8.48 -2.85 7.13
C ALA A 91 -8.22 -3.23 5.66
N ILE A 92 -6.97 -3.58 5.35
CA ILE A 92 -6.63 -4.10 4.02
C ILE A 92 -7.08 -5.55 3.96
N GLU A 93 -7.92 -5.84 2.99
CA GLU A 93 -8.44 -7.17 2.71
C GLU A 93 -7.60 -7.86 1.62
N ASP A 94 -7.19 -7.11 0.60
CA ASP A 94 -6.47 -7.62 -0.55
C ASP A 94 -5.12 -6.91 -0.70
N LEU A 95 -4.04 -7.67 -0.66
CA LEU A 95 -2.70 -7.18 -0.94
C LEU A 95 -2.08 -7.96 -2.10
N ILE A 96 -1.64 -7.25 -3.12
CA ILE A 96 -0.99 -7.84 -4.29
C ILE A 96 0.39 -7.18 -4.39
N VAL A 97 1.46 -7.96 -4.39
CA VAL A 97 2.86 -7.49 -4.49
C VAL A 97 3.56 -8.27 -5.60
N ARG A 98 3.77 -7.71 -6.79
CA ARG A 98 4.38 -8.43 -7.93
C ARG A 98 5.64 -7.73 -8.44
N GLY A 99 6.51 -8.45 -9.15
CA GLY A 99 7.67 -7.87 -9.85
C GLY A 99 8.91 -7.75 -8.96
N ARG A 100 9.73 -6.72 -9.20
CA ARG A 100 10.90 -6.41 -8.36
C ARG A 100 10.47 -5.81 -7.04
N GLY A 101 10.75 -6.52 -5.95
CA GLY A 101 10.50 -6.07 -4.60
C GLY A 101 11.52 -6.66 -3.62
N PRO A 102 11.47 -6.23 -2.36
CA PRO A 102 12.28 -6.83 -1.30
C PRO A 102 12.00 -8.33 -1.16
N THR A 103 13.03 -9.11 -0.84
CA THR A 103 12.88 -10.53 -0.50
C THR A 103 12.02 -10.67 0.75
N ILE A 104 10.97 -11.51 0.68
CA ILE A 104 10.14 -11.84 1.82
C ILE A 104 10.67 -13.08 2.53
N ASP A 105 10.67 -13.09 3.86
CA ASP A 105 10.92 -14.32 4.60
C ASP A 105 9.66 -15.22 4.61
N ALA A 106 9.85 -16.53 4.74
CA ALA A 106 8.76 -17.49 4.79
C ALA A 106 7.82 -17.25 5.99
N ASP A 107 8.35 -16.78 7.13
CA ASP A 107 7.55 -16.44 8.31
C ASP A 107 6.64 -15.23 8.02
N GLU A 108 7.20 -14.18 7.44
CA GLU A 108 6.48 -12.96 7.07
C GLU A 108 5.37 -13.24 6.04
N ALA A 109 5.68 -14.05 5.03
CA ALA A 109 4.73 -14.47 4.01
C ALA A 109 3.56 -15.25 4.63
N SER A 110 3.86 -16.16 5.56
CA SER A 110 2.86 -16.97 6.26
C SER A 110 1.96 -16.12 7.15
N TRP A 111 2.54 -15.14 7.85
CA TRP A 111 1.78 -14.19 8.66
C TRP A 111 0.83 -13.34 7.80
N LEU A 112 1.32 -12.80 6.67
CA LEU A 112 0.51 -11.97 5.76
C LEU A 112 -0.66 -12.75 5.15
N LYS A 113 -0.43 -14.00 4.74
CA LYS A 113 -1.50 -14.89 4.27
C LYS A 113 -2.61 -15.08 5.32
N GLY A 114 -2.27 -15.03 6.61
CA GLY A 114 -3.24 -15.16 7.70
C GLY A 114 -4.04 -13.89 7.96
N GLN A 115 -3.51 -12.71 7.61
CA GLN A 115 -4.18 -11.42 7.85
C GLN A 115 -5.05 -10.96 6.67
N LEU A 116 -4.65 -11.33 5.45
CA LEU A 116 -5.26 -10.85 4.22
C LEU A 116 -6.22 -11.90 3.67
N LYS A 117 -7.31 -11.46 3.04
CA LYS A 117 -8.21 -12.34 2.27
C LYS A 117 -7.52 -12.85 1.01
N SER A 118 -6.75 -11.98 0.37
CA SER A 118 -5.98 -12.32 -0.83
C SER A 118 -4.58 -11.75 -0.72
N LEU A 119 -3.59 -12.62 -0.85
CA LEU A 119 -2.19 -12.28 -0.97
C LEU A 119 -1.63 -12.89 -2.25
N GLU A 120 -1.34 -12.06 -3.24
CA GLU A 120 -0.54 -12.46 -4.41
C GLU A 120 0.85 -11.87 -4.25
N TRP A 121 1.88 -12.71 -4.08
CA TRP A 121 3.27 -12.27 -4.24
C TRP A 121 3.97 -13.00 -5.38
N ASP A 122 4.69 -12.25 -6.21
CA ASP A 122 5.46 -12.80 -7.32
C ASP A 122 6.83 -12.12 -7.31
N THR A 123 7.81 -12.74 -6.66
CA THR A 123 9.20 -12.26 -6.66
C THR A 123 9.91 -12.88 -7.84
N TRP A 124 10.29 -12.06 -8.82
CA TRP A 124 11.24 -12.48 -9.84
C TRP A 124 12.63 -12.48 -9.21
N VAL A 125 13.13 -13.67 -8.91
CA VAL A 125 14.53 -13.90 -8.49
C VAL A 125 15.42 -13.90 -9.73
#